data_AF-A0A367EG62-F1
#
_entry.id   AF-A0A367EG62-F1
#
_cell.length_a   1.000
_cell.length_b   1.000
_cell.length_c   1.000
_cell.angle_alpha   90.00
_cell.angle_beta   90.00
_cell.angle_gamma   90.00
#
_symmetry.space_group_name_H-M   'P 1'
#
loop_
_entity.id
_entity.type
_entity.pdbx_description
1 polymer ?
#
loop_
_entity_poly.entity_id
_entity_poly.type
_entity_poly.pdbx_seq_one_letter_code
_entity_poly.pdbx_strand_id
1 'polypeptide(L)'
;PMYPISAAPSAARPPRLTRVQVCALLVDPPGGHPPRTVLVATGDGVLHTSTPDAFWAEGCGRVVLTRAELLDAGIRTVPRSGGRLSAGSGPRLDALLDALNAHLAATWPATPAAGGPA
;
A
#
# COMPACT_ATOMS: atom_id res chain seq x y z
N PRO A 1 -25.93 -21.36 -23.89
CA PRO A 1 -24.69 -20.58 -23.61
C PRO A 1 -24.98 -19.45 -22.63
N MET A 2 -24.64 -19.65 -21.36
CA MET A 2 -24.84 -18.68 -20.28
C MET A 2 -23.56 -17.85 -20.17
N TYR A 3 -23.62 -16.57 -20.53
CA TYR A 3 -22.48 -15.66 -20.33
C TYR A 3 -22.31 -15.43 -18.82
N PRO A 4 -21.12 -15.60 -18.23
CA PRO A 4 -20.89 -15.10 -16.89
C PRO A 4 -20.97 -13.58 -16.93
N ILE A 5 -21.74 -13.03 -16.00
CA ILE A 5 -21.84 -11.61 -15.70
C ILE A 5 -20.41 -11.12 -15.43
N SER A 6 -19.84 -10.38 -16.38
CA SER A 6 -18.64 -9.60 -16.13
C SER A 6 -19.05 -8.55 -15.10
N ALA A 7 -18.74 -8.81 -13.83
CA ALA A 7 -18.90 -7.84 -12.78
C ALA A 7 -18.13 -6.60 -13.24
N ALA A 8 -18.86 -5.52 -13.55
CA ALA A 8 -18.26 -4.24 -13.86
C ALA A 8 -17.23 -3.93 -12.77
N PRO A 9 -16.03 -3.43 -13.11
CA PRO A 9 -15.06 -3.06 -12.09
C PRO A 9 -15.74 -2.05 -11.17
N SER A 10 -16.05 -2.49 -9.95
CA SER A 10 -16.54 -1.61 -8.88
C SER A 10 -15.60 -0.42 -8.87
N ALA A 11 -16.14 0.81 -8.89
CA ALA A 11 -15.36 2.03 -8.88
C ALA A 11 -14.52 2.04 -7.59
N ALA A 12 -13.33 1.46 -7.68
CA ALA A 12 -12.53 1.14 -6.52
C ALA A 12 -12.09 2.47 -5.91
N ARG A 13 -12.40 2.66 -4.63
CA ARG A 13 -11.96 3.84 -3.90
C ARG A 13 -10.43 3.89 -3.95
N PRO A 14 -9.82 5.08 -4.11
CA PRO A 14 -8.38 5.19 -4.03
C PRO A 14 -7.86 4.58 -2.73
N PRO A 15 -6.80 3.75 -2.77
CA PRO A 15 -6.20 3.22 -1.56
C PRO A 15 -5.69 4.37 -0.71
N ARG A 16 -5.96 4.30 0.60
CA ARG A 16 -5.51 5.32 1.56
C ARG A 16 -4.50 4.72 2.53
N LEU A 17 -3.27 5.21 2.44
CA LEU A 17 -2.17 4.81 3.28
C LEU A 17 -2.34 5.39 4.69
N THR A 18 -2.12 4.53 5.69
CA THR A 18 -2.12 4.89 7.11
C THR A 18 -0.74 4.66 7.71
N ARG A 19 -0.43 5.35 8.82
CA ARG A 19 0.81 5.12 9.59
C ARG A 19 0.97 3.65 9.98
N VAL A 20 -0.10 2.96 10.35
CA VAL A 20 -0.05 1.55 10.77
C VAL A 20 0.46 0.66 9.63
N GLN A 21 -0.06 0.83 8.42
CA GLN A 21 0.35 0.05 7.25
C GLN A 21 1.81 0.32 6.87
N VAL A 22 2.25 1.57 6.98
CA VAL A 22 3.63 1.94 6.67
C VAL A 22 4.59 1.46 7.75
N CYS A 23 4.24 1.59 9.04
CA CYS A 23 5.04 1.04 10.12
C CYS A 23 5.18 -0.47 10.04
N ALA A 24 4.16 -1.18 9.52
CA ALA A 24 4.23 -2.63 9.33
C ALA A 24 5.35 -3.05 8.35
N LEU A 25 5.79 -2.19 7.44
CA LEU A 25 6.98 -2.44 6.59
C LEU A 25 8.31 -2.32 7.34
N LEU A 26 8.32 -1.59 8.46
CA LEU A 26 9.52 -1.28 9.25
C LEU A 26 9.70 -2.22 10.45
N VAL A 27 8.69 -3.04 10.74
CA VAL A 27 8.72 -4.01 11.83
C VAL A 27 9.28 -5.33 11.29
N ASP A 28 10.37 -5.80 11.91
CA ASP A 28 10.86 -7.13 11.59
C ASP A 28 9.84 -8.19 12.03
N PRO A 29 9.55 -9.18 11.18
CA PRO A 29 8.59 -10.20 11.51
C PRO A 29 9.11 -11.12 12.62
N PRO A 30 8.23 -11.85 13.32
CA PRO A 30 8.66 -12.87 14.28
C PRO A 30 9.60 -13.89 13.60
N GLY A 31 10.52 -14.45 14.39
CA GLY A 31 11.62 -15.28 13.89
C GLY A 31 11.17 -16.40 12.95
N GLY A 32 11.88 -16.56 11.83
CA GLY A 32 11.61 -17.58 10.80
C GLY A 32 10.78 -17.09 9.61
N HIS A 33 10.23 -15.88 9.66
CA HIS A 33 9.47 -15.31 8.55
C HIS A 33 10.32 -14.32 7.72
N PRO A 34 10.17 -14.31 6.39
CA PRO A 34 10.83 -13.33 5.55
C PRO A 34 10.30 -11.92 5.84
N PRO A 35 11.16 -10.88 5.83
CA PRO A 35 10.74 -9.52 6.06
C PRO A 35 9.79 -9.06 4.96
N ARG A 36 8.65 -8.47 5.35
CA ARG A 36 7.72 -7.85 4.42
C ARG A 36 8.28 -6.49 4.04
N THR A 37 8.69 -6.36 2.78
CA THR A 37 9.43 -5.18 2.31
C THR A 37 8.66 -4.34 1.30
N VAL A 38 7.46 -4.77 0.89
CA VAL A 38 6.61 -4.02 -0.05
C VAL A 38 5.20 -3.86 0.50
N LEU A 39 4.61 -2.70 0.27
CA LEU A 39 3.19 -2.42 0.51
C LEU A 39 2.50 -2.38 -0.85
N VAL A 40 1.51 -3.25 -1.00
CA VAL A 40 0.80 -3.47 -2.26
C VAL A 40 -0.63 -2.96 -2.13
N ALA A 41 -1.08 -2.26 -3.17
CA ALA A 41 -2.49 -1.94 -3.38
C ALA A 41 -3.08 -2.88 -4.43
N THR A 42 -4.15 -3.58 -4.09
CA THR A 42 -4.93 -4.41 -5.01
C THR A 42 -5.91 -3.55 -5.82
N GLY A 43 -6.48 -4.09 -6.90
CA GLY A 43 -7.37 -3.34 -7.80
C GLY A 43 -8.66 -2.80 -7.14
N ASP A 44 -9.09 -3.39 -6.02
CA ASP A 44 -10.21 -2.96 -5.18
C ASP A 44 -9.81 -1.93 -4.10
N GLY A 45 -8.54 -1.50 -4.07
CA GLY A 45 -8.03 -0.49 -3.14
C GLY A 45 -7.62 -1.03 -1.77
N VAL A 46 -7.57 -2.34 -1.59
CA VAL A 46 -7.08 -2.96 -0.35
C VAL A 46 -5.55 -2.87 -0.29
N LEU A 47 -5.04 -2.53 0.90
CA LEU A 47 -3.61 -2.37 1.16
C LEU A 47 -3.10 -3.48 2.07
N HIS A 48 -2.02 -4.15 1.67
CA HIS A 48 -1.38 -5.17 2.49
C HIS A 48 0.14 -5.20 2.28
N THR A 49 0.87 -5.66 3.30
CA THR A 49 2.33 -5.82 3.24
C THR A 49 2.70 -7.22 2.74
N SER A 50 3.69 -7.32 1.85
CA SER A 50 4.14 -8.59 1.27
C SER A 50 5.67 -8.63 1.08
N THR A 51 6.18 -9.72 0.51
CA THR A 51 7.55 -9.82 -0.02
C THR A 51 7.55 -9.59 -1.54
N PRO A 52 8.68 -9.24 -2.16
CA PRO A 52 8.77 -9.10 -3.61
C PRO A 52 8.38 -10.41 -4.32
N ASP A 53 8.89 -11.55 -3.88
CA ASP A 53 8.62 -12.86 -4.50
C ASP A 53 7.13 -13.23 -4.42
N ALA A 54 6.47 -12.95 -3.28
CA ALA A 54 5.04 -13.21 -3.14
C ALA A 54 4.20 -12.31 -4.04
N PHE A 55 4.56 -11.03 -4.17
CA PHE A 55 3.91 -10.13 -5.12
C PHE A 55 4.06 -10.61 -6.57
N TRP A 56 5.27 -11.04 -6.96
CA TRP A 56 5.51 -11.57 -8.31
C TRP A 56 4.76 -12.89 -8.58
N ALA A 57 4.57 -13.73 -7.55
CA ALA A 57 3.80 -14.96 -7.67
C ALA A 57 2.29 -14.72 -7.80
N GLU A 58 1.74 -13.71 -7.12
CA GLU A 58 0.31 -13.36 -7.19
C GLU A 58 -0.06 -12.59 -8.45
N GLY A 59 0.88 -11.81 -9.01
CA GLY A 59 0.77 -11.15 -10.32
C GLY A 59 -0.31 -10.07 -10.43
N CYS A 60 -1.04 -9.76 -9.35
CA CYS A 60 -2.10 -8.75 -9.34
C CYS A 60 -1.85 -7.67 -8.28
N GLY A 61 -2.01 -6.40 -8.67
CA GLY A 61 -1.86 -5.24 -7.80
C GLY A 61 -0.74 -4.28 -8.22
N ARG A 62 -0.46 -3.30 -7.37
CA ARG A 62 0.56 -2.26 -7.58
C ARG A 62 1.39 -2.12 -6.31
N VAL A 63 2.72 -2.13 -6.45
CA VAL A 63 3.62 -1.75 -5.36
C VAL A 63 3.49 -0.24 -5.15
N VAL A 64 3.16 0.17 -3.94
CA VAL A 64 2.94 1.57 -3.57
C VAL A 64 4.15 2.14 -2.82
N LEU A 65 4.76 1.32 -1.97
CA LEU A 65 5.86 1.73 -1.12
C LEU A 65 6.72 0.54 -0.74
N THR A 66 8.01 0.75 -0.64
CA THR A 66 8.99 -0.24 -0.19
C THR A 66 9.60 0.15 1.15
N ARG A 67 10.10 -0.85 1.87
CA ARG A 67 10.90 -0.62 3.09
C ARG A 67 12.13 0.24 2.77
N ALA A 68 12.76 0.05 1.62
CA ALA A 68 13.93 0.82 1.22
C ALA A 68 13.62 2.31 1.07
N GLU A 69 12.52 2.67 0.40
CA GLU A 69 12.10 4.08 0.24
C GLU A 69 11.83 4.78 1.58
N LEU A 70 11.24 4.06 2.55
CA LEU A 70 11.09 4.59 3.92
C LEU A 70 12.44 4.85 4.58
N LEU A 71 13.39 3.93 4.37
CA LEU A 71 14.73 4.09 4.89
C LEU A 71 15.44 5.27 4.20
N ASP A 72 15.30 5.44 2.90
CA ASP A 72 15.91 6.55 2.18
C ASP A 72 15.28 7.91 2.56
N ALA A 73 13.97 7.93 2.84
CA ALA A 73 13.26 9.09 3.39
C ALA A 73 13.63 9.43 4.86
N GLY A 74 14.56 8.67 5.46
CA GLY A 74 15.02 8.90 6.84
C GLY A 74 13.98 8.51 7.90
N ILE A 75 12.98 7.70 7.55
CA ILE A 75 11.97 7.17 8.48
C ILE A 75 12.54 5.89 9.10
N ARG A 76 12.58 5.82 10.42
CA ARG A 76 13.11 4.67 11.18
C ARG A 76 12.18 4.32 12.33
N THR A 77 12.20 3.05 12.72
CA THR A 77 11.64 2.57 13.98
C THR A 77 12.73 2.41 15.02
N VAL A 78 12.36 2.49 16.30
CA VAL A 78 13.22 2.12 17.42
C VAL A 78 13.39 0.59 17.38
N PRO A 79 14.61 0.05 17.44
CA PRO A 79 14.83 -1.38 17.44
C PRO A 79 14.02 -2.09 18.54
N ARG A 80 13.44 -3.25 18.21
CA ARG A 80 12.64 -4.08 19.13
C ARG A 80 11.43 -3.39 19.78
N SER A 81 10.97 -2.27 19.22
CA SER A 81 9.85 -1.50 19.78
C SER A 81 8.47 -1.89 19.25
N GLY A 82 8.40 -2.86 18.34
CA GLY A 82 7.13 -3.23 17.70
C GLY A 82 6.54 -2.15 16.79
N GLY A 83 7.36 -1.22 16.28
CA GLY A 83 6.92 -0.20 15.32
C GLY A 83 6.85 1.23 15.85
N ARG A 84 7.42 1.50 17.05
CA ARG A 84 7.57 2.87 17.53
C ARG A 84 8.56 3.61 16.65
N LEU A 85 8.18 4.78 16.14
CA LEU A 85 9.04 5.62 15.31
C LEU A 85 10.18 6.24 16.12
N SER A 86 11.35 6.40 15.49
CA SER A 86 12.45 7.18 16.08
C SER A 86 12.10 8.67 16.13
N ALA A 87 12.82 9.41 16.99
CA ALA A 87 12.65 10.86 17.06
C ALA A 87 12.84 11.52 15.68
N GLY A 88 11.94 12.43 15.31
CA GLY A 88 11.94 13.11 14.01
C GLY A 88 11.33 12.31 12.85
N SER A 89 11.10 11.00 12.99
CA SER A 89 10.47 10.18 11.93
C SER A 89 8.97 10.44 11.77
N GLY A 90 8.27 10.86 12.83
CA GLY A 90 6.81 11.12 12.81
C GLY A 90 6.40 12.17 11.77
N PRO A 91 6.89 13.42 11.86
CA PRO A 91 6.55 14.46 10.89
C PRO A 91 6.96 14.14 9.46
N ARG A 92 8.09 13.43 9.27
CA ARG A 92 8.54 12.96 7.95
C ARG A 92 7.60 11.93 7.36
N LEU A 93 7.15 10.98 8.19
CA LEU A 93 6.16 9.99 7.80
C LEU A 93 4.84 10.65 7.40
N ASP A 94 4.39 11.66 8.14
CA ASP A 94 3.14 12.36 7.80
C ASP A 94 3.22 13.08 6.46
N ALA A 95 4.29 13.84 6.23
CA ALA A 95 4.51 14.53 4.97
C ALA A 95 4.57 13.54 3.79
N LEU A 96 5.22 12.39 3.98
CA LEU A 96 5.25 11.32 2.97
C LEU A 96 3.86 10.73 2.73
N LEU A 97 3.11 10.43 3.79
CA LEU A 97 1.76 9.88 3.71
C LEU A 97 0.82 10.84 2.97
N ASP A 98 0.91 12.14 3.25
CA ASP A 98 0.09 13.15 2.58
C ASP A 98 0.41 13.22 1.09
N ALA A 99 1.70 13.26 0.72
CA ALA A 99 2.14 13.27 -0.68
C ALA A 99 1.70 12.00 -1.44
N LEU A 100 1.89 10.83 -0.83
CA LEU A 100 1.50 9.56 -1.44
C LEU A 100 -0.02 9.43 -1.56
N ASN A 101 -0.78 9.81 -0.53
CA ASN A 101 -2.25 9.78 -0.60
C ASN A 101 -2.79 10.76 -1.65
N ALA A 102 -2.19 11.94 -1.80
CA ALA A 102 -2.55 12.86 -2.88
C ALA A 102 -2.23 12.28 -4.26
N HIS A 103 -1.06 11.65 -4.42
CA HIS A 103 -0.68 10.99 -5.67
C HIS A 103 -1.61 9.81 -6.01
N LEU A 104 -1.94 8.97 -5.03
CA LEU A 104 -2.87 7.86 -5.20
C LEU A 104 -4.27 8.36 -5.54
N ALA A 105 -4.76 9.41 -4.90
CA ALA A 105 -6.04 10.01 -5.25
C ALA A 105 -6.07 10.55 -6.70
N ALA A 106 -4.95 11.04 -7.22
CA ALA A 106 -4.84 11.56 -8.58
C ALA A 106 -4.64 10.48 -9.65
N THR A 107 -4.01 9.35 -9.29
CA THR A 107 -3.57 8.31 -10.25
C THR A 107 -4.37 7.02 -10.17
N TRP A 108 -5.11 6.79 -9.09
CA TRP A 108 -6.07 5.70 -9.03
C TRP A 108 -7.17 5.99 -10.04
N PRO A 109 -7.54 5.04 -10.90
CA PRO A 109 -8.58 5.28 -11.89
C PRO A 109 -9.85 5.73 -11.17
N ALA A 110 -10.20 7.00 -11.31
CA ALA A 110 -11.57 7.42 -11.18
C ALA A 110 -12.27 6.74 -12.35
N THR A 111 -12.76 5.52 -12.15
CA THR A 111 -13.63 4.88 -13.14
C THR A 111 -14.77 5.86 -13.35
N PRO A 112 -14.91 6.50 -14.53
CA PRO A 112 -16.13 7.23 -14.81
C PRO A 112 -17.24 6.20 -14.62
N ALA A 113 -18.19 6.48 -13.71
CA ALA A 113 -19.39 5.67 -13.63
C ALA A 113 -19.90 5.57 -15.07
N ALA A 114 -19.91 4.36 -15.62
CA ALA A 114 -20.36 4.14 -16.98
C ALA A 114 -21.80 4.67 -17.03
N GLY A 115 -21.95 5.89 -17.53
CA GLY A 115 -23.23 6.54 -17.72
C GLY A 115 -24.03 5.65 -18.65
N GLY A 116 -25.14 5.15 -18.12
CA GLY A 116 -26.08 4.35 -18.89
C GLY A 116 -26.58 5.12 -20.12
N PRO A 117 -27.05 4.40 -21.15
CA PRO A 117 -27.55 5.02 -22.37
C PRO A 117 -28.77 5.89 -22.07
N ALA A 118 -28.82 7.07 -22.69
CA ALA A 118 -30.05 7.82 -22.93
C ALA A 118 -30.61 7.45 -24.31
#